data_AF-A0A183BEE2-F1
#
_entry.id   AF-A0A183BEE2-F1
#
_cell.length_a   1.000
_cell.length_b   1.000
_cell.length_c   1.000
_cell.angle_alpha   90.00
_cell.angle_beta   90.00
_cell.angle_gamma   90.00
#
_symmetry.space_group_name_H-M   'P 1'
#
loop_
_entity.id
_entity.type
_entity.pdbx_description
1 polymer ?
#
loop_
_entity_poly.entity_id
_entity_poly.type
_entity_poly.pdbx_seq_one_letter_code
_entity_poly.pdbx_strand_id
1 'polypeptide(L)'
;LSVTDRLGKLRYANNSNYKNDTMIRKEAYVSSAVMEELKRIITESGIMSEDDAVWPDPDRVGRQELEIVCDDEHISFTTSKIGSLIDITNSKDPEGLRMFYYLVQDLKCLVFSLIGLHFKIKPI
;
A
#
# COMPACT_ATOMS: atom_id res chain seq x y z
N LEU A 1 2.96 0.03 5.33
CA LEU A 1 3.89 -0.73 4.46
C LEU A 1 4.91 0.28 3.97
N SER A 2 6.21 0.18 4.30
CA SER A 2 7.22 1.12 3.77
C SER A 2 7.82 0.49 2.52
N VAL A 3 7.46 1.00 1.34
CA VAL A 3 7.62 0.24 0.10
C VAL A 3 9.09 0.17 -0.31
N THR A 4 9.84 1.26 -0.33
CA THR A 4 11.30 1.24 -0.58
C THR A 4 11.95 2.57 -0.21
N ASP A 5 13.18 2.57 0.32
CA ASP A 5 13.98 3.81 0.44
C ASP A 5 14.75 4.12 -0.87
N ARG A 6 15.46 5.26 -0.92
CA ARG A 6 16.27 5.68 -2.10
C ARG A 6 17.33 4.65 -2.52
N LEU A 7 17.67 3.70 -1.64
CA LEU A 7 18.67 2.65 -1.90
C LEU A 7 18.01 1.33 -2.32
N GLY A 8 16.70 1.30 -2.53
CA GLY A 8 15.95 0.10 -2.95
C GLY A 8 15.68 -0.88 -1.81
N LYS A 9 15.74 -0.43 -0.54
CA LYS A 9 15.48 -1.32 0.60
C LYS A 9 13.97 -1.53 0.80
N LEU A 10 13.48 -2.72 0.47
CA LEU A 10 12.12 -3.18 0.76
C LEU A 10 12.04 -3.72 2.20
N ARG A 11 11.08 -3.23 2.98
CA ARG A 11 10.82 -3.70 4.36
C ARG A 11 9.38 -4.17 4.50
N TYR A 12 9.21 -5.44 4.80
CA TYR A 12 7.91 -6.09 4.99
C TYR A 12 7.73 -6.50 6.45
N ALA A 13 6.57 -6.17 6.99
CA ALA A 13 6.13 -6.61 8.31
C ALA A 13 4.66 -7.02 8.25
N ASN A 14 4.33 -8.17 8.83
CA ASN A 14 2.95 -8.63 8.96
C ASN A 14 2.74 -9.25 10.34
N ASN A 15 1.65 -8.83 10.98
CA ASN A 15 1.21 -9.34 12.27
C ASN A 15 -0.29 -9.66 12.21
N SER A 16 -0.63 -10.81 11.64
CA SER A 16 -2.02 -11.21 11.40
C SER A 16 -2.73 -11.72 12.66
N ASN A 17 -2.01 -12.00 13.77
CA ASN A 17 -2.51 -12.60 15.01
C ASN A 17 -3.37 -13.88 14.81
N TYR A 18 -3.40 -14.44 13.60
CA TYR A 18 -4.21 -15.59 13.27
C TYR A 18 -3.49 -16.84 13.78
N LYS A 19 -4.15 -17.62 14.66
CA LYS A 19 -3.60 -18.87 15.24
C LYS A 19 -2.25 -18.72 15.97
N ASN A 20 -2.02 -17.61 16.68
CA ASN A 20 -0.77 -17.32 17.39
C ASN A 20 0.48 -17.31 16.47
N ASP A 21 0.30 -16.97 15.20
CA ASP A 21 1.42 -16.93 14.27
C ASP A 21 2.46 -15.87 14.70
N THR A 22 3.73 -16.19 14.54
CA THR A 22 4.81 -15.27 14.86
C THR A 22 4.86 -14.14 13.83
N MET A 23 5.03 -12.91 14.32
CA MET A 23 5.19 -11.73 13.47
C MET A 23 6.26 -11.96 12.39
N ILE A 24 5.87 -11.78 11.12
CA ILE A 24 6.79 -11.90 9.98
C ILE A 24 7.46 -10.54 9.78
N ARG A 25 8.79 -10.52 9.77
CA ARG A 25 9.60 -9.35 9.39
C ARG A 25 10.64 -9.76 8.37
N LYS A 26 10.71 -9.06 7.25
CA LYS A 26 11.63 -9.34 6.14
C LYS A 26 12.17 -8.03 5.57
N GLU A 27 13.45 -8.04 5.22
CA GLU A 27 14.11 -6.92 4.56
C GLU A 27 14.93 -7.47 3.39
N ALA A 28 14.86 -6.80 2.24
CA ALA A 28 15.63 -7.12 1.05
C ALA A 28 15.97 -5.84 0.28
N TYR A 29 16.99 -5.89 -0.56
CA TYR A 29 17.23 -4.86 -1.56
C TYR A 29 16.67 -5.33 -2.91
N VAL A 30 15.94 -4.44 -3.59
CA VAL A 30 15.41 -4.69 -4.93
C VAL A 30 16.28 -4.00 -5.98
N SER A 31 16.19 -4.46 -7.23
CA SER A 31 16.90 -3.84 -8.35
C SER A 31 16.27 -2.49 -8.72
N SER A 32 17.01 -1.66 -9.46
CA SER A 32 16.50 -0.42 -10.04
C SER A 32 15.26 -0.66 -10.92
N ALA A 33 15.21 -1.76 -11.67
CA ALA A 33 14.04 -2.10 -12.48
C ALA A 33 12.75 -2.26 -11.66
N VAL A 34 12.84 -2.81 -10.44
CA VAL A 34 11.68 -2.91 -9.53
C VAL A 34 11.28 -1.53 -9.00
N MET A 35 12.26 -0.66 -8.74
CA MET A 35 12.02 0.72 -8.32
C MET A 35 11.34 1.55 -9.42
N GLU A 36 11.80 1.41 -10.65
CA GLU A 36 11.24 2.07 -11.84
C GLU A 36 9.79 1.60 -12.08
N GLU A 37 9.53 0.30 -11.93
CA GLU A 37 8.17 -0.24 -12.08
C GLU A 37 7.24 0.23 -10.95
N LEU A 38 7.72 0.28 -9.70
CA LEU A 38 6.97 0.86 -8.59
C LEU A 38 6.60 2.33 -8.87
N LYS A 39 7.56 3.12 -9.36
CA LYS A 39 7.32 4.51 -9.77
C LYS A 39 6.27 4.59 -10.87
N ARG A 40 6.38 3.74 -11.91
CA ARG A 40 5.40 3.67 -13.01
C ARG A 40 3.99 3.38 -12.50
N ILE A 41 3.82 2.38 -11.63
CA ILE A 41 2.54 2.02 -11.01
C ILE A 41 1.94 3.22 -10.25
N ILE A 42 2.74 3.91 -9.44
CA ILE A 42 2.30 5.09 -8.69
C ILE A 42 1.87 6.21 -9.64
N THR A 43 2.71 6.56 -10.62
CA THR A 43 2.41 7.67 -11.54
C THR A 43 1.20 7.38 -12.43
N GLU A 44 1.06 6.17 -12.95
CA GLU A 44 -0.10 5.79 -13.79
C GLU A 44 -1.41 5.71 -13.00
N SER A 45 -1.35 5.49 -11.68
CA SER A 45 -2.55 5.42 -10.86
C SER A 45 -3.28 6.75 -10.68
N GLY A 46 -2.62 7.89 -10.95
CA GLY A 46 -3.18 9.23 -10.72
C GLY A 46 -3.21 9.66 -9.24
N ILE A 47 -2.81 8.78 -8.31
CA ILE A 47 -2.97 8.96 -6.86
C ILE A 47 -2.32 10.23 -6.30
N MET A 48 -1.25 10.72 -6.95
CA MET A 48 -0.49 11.89 -6.48
C MET A 48 -1.30 13.19 -6.56
N SER A 49 -2.41 13.20 -7.31
CA SER A 49 -3.31 14.35 -7.44
C SER A 49 -4.55 14.28 -6.52
N GLU A 50 -4.67 13.22 -5.72
CA GLU A 50 -5.81 13.00 -4.82
C GLU A 50 -5.58 13.60 -3.43
N ASP A 51 -6.67 13.80 -2.68
CA ASP A 51 -6.68 14.37 -1.33
C ASP A 51 -7.66 13.61 -0.43
N ASP A 52 -7.26 13.32 0.81
CA ASP A 52 -8.04 12.50 1.75
C ASP A 52 -8.95 13.31 2.68
N ALA A 53 -9.06 14.64 2.53
CA ALA A 53 -9.79 15.50 3.47
C ALA A 53 -11.29 15.15 3.65
N VAL A 54 -11.87 14.45 2.67
CA VAL A 54 -13.28 13.99 2.73
C VAL A 54 -13.41 12.46 2.79
N TRP A 55 -12.30 11.74 2.90
CA TRP A 55 -12.32 10.28 3.05
C TRP A 55 -12.78 9.90 4.47
N PRO A 56 -13.32 8.68 4.66
CA PRO A 56 -13.74 8.23 5.99
C PRO A 56 -12.57 8.17 6.97
N ASP A 57 -12.73 8.78 8.14
CA ASP A 57 -11.76 8.71 9.23
C ASP A 57 -11.58 7.27 9.75
N PRO A 58 -10.38 6.90 10.24
CA PRO A 58 -10.15 5.62 10.89
C PRO A 58 -11.11 5.35 12.06
N ASP A 59 -11.53 4.09 12.19
CA ASP A 59 -12.49 3.68 13.21
C ASP A 59 -12.06 2.38 13.92
N ARG A 60 -12.99 1.78 14.69
CA ARG A 60 -12.77 0.51 15.39
C ARG A 60 -12.58 -0.71 14.47
N VAL A 61 -12.98 -0.63 13.20
CA VAL A 61 -12.85 -1.71 12.21
C VAL A 61 -11.43 -1.73 11.65
N GLY A 62 -10.83 -0.57 11.43
CA GLY A 62 -9.42 -0.48 11.10
C GLY A 62 -8.97 0.85 10.52
N ARG A 63 -7.69 0.87 10.16
CA ARG A 63 -6.98 2.03 9.62
C ARG A 63 -6.12 1.61 8.45
N GLN A 64 -6.08 2.45 7.42
CA GLN A 64 -5.16 2.34 6.30
C GLN A 64 -4.36 3.63 6.19
N GLU A 65 -3.06 3.48 5.94
CA GLU A 65 -2.12 4.58 5.73
C GLU A 65 -1.33 4.31 4.46
N LEU A 66 -1.19 5.34 3.63
CA LEU A 66 -0.32 5.34 2.46
C LEU A 66 0.47 6.64 2.45
N GLU A 67 1.79 6.54 2.45
CA GLU A 67 2.68 7.68 2.34
C GLU A 67 3.61 7.42 1.16
N ILE A 68 3.68 8.39 0.24
CA ILE A 68 4.48 8.30 -0.98
C ILE A 68 5.26 9.58 -1.14
N VAL A 69 6.59 9.44 -1.25
CA VAL A 69 7.49 10.50 -1.72
C VAL A 69 7.97 10.07 -3.10
N CYS A 70 7.59 10.82 -4.13
CA CYS A 70 7.95 10.55 -5.51
C CYS A 70 8.43 11.85 -6.14
N ASP A 71 9.68 11.85 -6.62
CA ASP A 71 10.37 13.05 -7.10
C ASP A 71 10.32 14.19 -6.05
N ASP A 72 9.70 15.32 -6.37
CA ASP A 72 9.55 16.48 -5.48
C ASP A 72 8.15 16.59 -4.84
N GLU A 73 7.31 15.56 -5.02
CA GLU A 73 5.95 15.50 -4.47
C GLU A 73 5.87 14.53 -3.28
N HIS A 74 5.04 14.90 -2.30
CA HIS A 74 4.78 14.09 -1.10
C HIS A 74 3.28 14.09 -0.80
N ILE A 75 2.72 12.89 -0.72
CA ILE A 75 1.35 12.65 -0.26
C ILE A 75 1.36 11.74 0.96
N SER A 76 0.39 11.93 1.84
CA SER A 76 0.19 11.12 3.04
C SER A 76 -1.29 11.01 3.33
N PHE A 77 -1.87 9.83 3.07
CA PHE A 77 -3.28 9.56 3.30
C PHE A 77 -3.51 8.71 4.53
N THR A 78 -4.61 8.98 5.23
CA THR A 78 -5.15 8.17 6.31
C THR A 78 -6.64 7.99 6.12
N THR A 79 -7.11 6.74 6.06
CA THR A 79 -8.54 6.44 5.97
C THR A 79 -8.93 5.18 6.74
N SER A 80 -10.23 4.95 6.92
CA SER A 80 -10.76 3.70 7.47
C SER A 80 -10.45 2.50 6.57
N LYS A 81 -10.65 1.30 7.12
CA LYS A 81 -10.54 0.07 6.35
C LYS A 81 -11.67 -0.03 5.32
N ILE A 82 -11.31 -0.10 4.04
CA ILE A 82 -12.25 -0.31 2.94
C ILE A 82 -12.59 -1.81 2.87
N GLY A 83 -13.86 -2.16 3.13
CA GLY A 83 -14.32 -3.55 3.12
C GLY A 83 -14.77 -4.02 1.74
N SER A 84 -15.39 -3.13 0.96
CA SER A 84 -16.01 -3.44 -0.33
C SER A 84 -16.05 -2.23 -1.27
N LEU A 85 -16.30 -2.48 -2.56
CA LEU A 85 -16.55 -1.42 -3.55
C LEU A 85 -17.83 -0.62 -3.27
N ILE A 86 -18.76 -1.19 -2.50
CA ILE A 86 -20.00 -0.49 -2.08
C ILE A 86 -19.65 0.64 -1.11
N ASP A 87 -18.69 0.41 -0.20
CA ASP A 87 -18.24 1.43 0.76
C ASP A 87 -17.63 2.64 0.03
N ILE A 88 -16.88 2.38 -1.05
CA ILE A 88 -16.31 3.43 -1.92
C ILE A 88 -17.43 4.19 -2.64
N THR A 89 -18.40 3.48 -3.21
CA THR A 89 -19.50 4.09 -3.99
C THR A 89 -20.35 5.05 -3.15
N ASN A 90 -20.52 4.76 -1.87
CA ASN A 90 -21.32 5.57 -0.94
C ASN A 90 -20.50 6.66 -0.21
N SER A 91 -19.22 6.81 -0.53
CA SER A 91 -18.35 7.81 0.10
C SER A 91 -18.55 9.21 -0.49
N LYS A 92 -17.95 10.22 0.15
CA LYS A 92 -17.97 11.61 -0.35
C LYS A 92 -17.05 11.82 -1.56
N ASP A 93 -16.08 10.93 -1.75
CA ASP A 93 -15.16 10.93 -2.88
C ASP A 93 -14.95 9.49 -3.41
N PRO A 94 -15.91 8.99 -4.22
CA PRO A 94 -15.83 7.65 -4.78
C PRO A 94 -14.72 7.47 -5.82
N GLU A 95 -14.22 8.55 -6.43
CA GLU A 95 -13.19 8.48 -7.46
C GLU A 95 -11.80 8.34 -6.83
N GLY A 96 -11.43 9.23 -5.92
CA GLY A 96 -10.15 9.16 -5.22
C GLY A 96 -9.99 7.88 -4.40
N LEU A 97 -11.03 7.48 -3.66
CA LEU A 97 -11.00 6.20 -2.92
C LEU A 97 -10.92 4.96 -3.84
N ARG A 98 -11.44 5.03 -5.07
CA ARG A 98 -11.29 3.95 -6.04
C ARG A 98 -9.85 3.88 -6.55
N MET A 99 -9.21 5.01 -6.84
CA MET A 99 -7.79 5.06 -7.21
C MET A 99 -6.91 4.51 -6.09
N PHE A 100 -7.13 4.97 -4.86
CA PHE A 100 -6.46 4.45 -3.67
C PHE A 100 -6.63 2.93 -3.50
N TYR A 101 -7.87 2.44 -3.64
CA TYR A 101 -8.18 1.02 -3.48
C TYR A 101 -7.47 0.12 -4.50
N TYR A 102 -7.41 0.53 -5.77
CA TYR A 102 -6.72 -0.24 -6.79
C TYR A 102 -5.20 -0.14 -6.67
N LEU A 103 -4.64 1.05 -6.40
CA LEU A 103 -3.22 1.19 -6.16
C LEU A 103 -2.74 0.32 -5.00
N VAL A 104 -3.47 0.32 -3.88
CA VAL A 104 -3.12 -0.52 -2.72
C VAL A 104 -3.12 -2.01 -3.09
N GLN A 105 -4.00 -2.45 -3.99
CA GLN A 105 -3.98 -3.83 -4.48
C GLN A 105 -2.77 -4.12 -5.34
N ASP A 106 -2.43 -3.25 -6.30
CA ASP A 106 -1.26 -3.42 -7.16
C ASP A 106 0.04 -3.45 -6.35
N LEU A 107 0.18 -2.55 -5.37
CA LEU A 107 1.31 -2.54 -4.44
C LEU A 107 1.39 -3.82 -3.61
N LYS A 108 0.26 -4.33 -3.11
CA LYS A 108 0.21 -5.62 -2.39
C LYS A 108 0.64 -6.77 -3.30
N CYS A 109 0.13 -6.83 -4.53
CA CYS A 109 0.49 -7.85 -5.50
C CYS A 109 2.00 -7.87 -5.77
N LEU A 110 2.60 -6.70 -6.01
CA LEU A 110 4.05 -6.56 -6.20
C LEU A 110 4.82 -7.06 -4.97
N VAL A 111 4.49 -6.55 -3.78
CA VAL A 111 5.22 -6.87 -2.54
C VAL A 111 5.05 -8.34 -2.14
N PHE A 112 3.84 -8.90 -2.25
CA PHE A 112 3.60 -10.31 -1.96
C PHE A 112 4.37 -11.23 -2.91
N SER A 113 4.45 -10.87 -4.19
CA SER A 113 5.25 -11.61 -5.16
C SER A 113 6.74 -11.57 -4.80
N LEU A 114 7.28 -10.40 -4.51
CA LEU A 114 8.70 -10.22 -4.12
C LEU A 114 9.04 -11.00 -2.84
N ILE A 115 8.25 -10.82 -1.79
CA ILE A 115 8.49 -11.48 -0.50
C ILE A 115 8.27 -12.99 -0.60
N GLY A 116 7.21 -13.43 -1.28
CA GLY A 116 6.86 -14.83 -1.42
C GLY A 116 7.91 -15.61 -2.21
N LEU A 117 8.37 -15.08 -3.35
CA LEU A 117 9.38 -15.73 -4.18
C LEU A 117 10.77 -15.68 -3.52
N HIS A 118 11.17 -14.53 -2.96
CA HIS A 118 12.51 -14.36 -2.41
C HIS A 118 12.72 -15.16 -1.12
N PHE A 119 11.75 -15.12 -0.20
CA PHE A 119 11.86 -15.79 1.10
C PHE A 119 11.19 -17.16 1.15
N LYS A 120 10.49 -17.58 0.09
CA LYS A 120 9.74 -18.85 0.03
C LYS A 120 8.72 -18.99 1.16
N ILE A 121 8.07 -17.88 1.52
CA ILE A 121 7.03 -17.83 2.54
C ILE A 121 5.68 -17.53 1.90
N LYS A 122 4.58 -17.88 2.57
CA LYS A 122 3.28 -17.31 2.23
C LYS A 122 3.19 -15.92 2.87
N PRO A 123 3.10 -14.84 2.09
CA PRO A 123 2.69 -13.55 2.63
C PRO A 123 1.19 -13.67 2.95
N ILE A 124 0.89 -14.04 4.19
CA ILE A 124 -0.49 -14.15 4.71
C ILE A 124 -0.93 -12.79 5.21
#